data_AF-A0A6A3DMK2-F1
#
_entry.id   AF-A0A6A3DMK2-F1
#
_cell.length_a   1.000
_cell.length_b   1.000
_cell.length_c   1.000
_cell.angle_alpha   90.00
_cell.angle_beta   90.00
_cell.angle_gamma   90.00
#
_symmetry.space_group_name_H-M   'P 1'
#
loop_
_entity.id
_entity.type
_entity.pdbx_description
1 polymer ?
#
loop_
_entity_poly.entity_id
_entity_poly.type
_entity_poly.pdbx_seq_one_letter_code
_entity_poly.pdbx_strand_id
1 'polypeptide(L)'
;MRDQASDEEKCLTLADLLSAPAKNWYRQLPRSTRNKWTELLKSFQVQYCGFGISVARQYYQARKRSDESALEYLHRLNVAGLRARLKVKDGGAKERKEHVDHCIETLGDPELADKLTLLRLSDADDLEEVLRALDRAKSRQKKTTAGSSRYRQKAAPSPAPAASAKQVRAIQIQAPDSESDSNSDGSDSDRDEHRRI
;
A
#
# COMPACT_ATOMS: atom_id res chain seq x y z
N MET A 1 -32.16 -20.26 -29.99
CA MET A 1 -31.65 -21.20 -28.97
C MET A 1 -30.25 -20.76 -28.59
N ARG A 2 -29.91 -20.62 -27.31
CA ARG A 2 -28.49 -20.48 -26.93
C ARG A 2 -27.94 -21.90 -26.77
N ASP A 3 -26.95 -22.27 -27.56
CA ASP A 3 -26.24 -23.54 -27.37
C ASP A 3 -25.57 -23.54 -26.01
N GLN A 4 -25.90 -24.53 -25.19
CA GLN A 4 -25.27 -24.74 -23.91
C GLN A 4 -24.15 -25.76 -24.11
N ALA A 5 -22.90 -25.34 -23.85
CA ALA A 5 -21.75 -26.24 -23.92
C ALA A 5 -21.99 -27.50 -23.06
N SER A 6 -21.62 -28.65 -23.60
CA SER A 6 -21.62 -29.93 -22.91
C SER A 6 -20.67 -29.90 -21.71
N ASP A 7 -20.87 -30.83 -20.77
CA ASP A 7 -20.01 -30.94 -19.59
C ASP A 7 -18.55 -31.23 -19.98
N GLU A 8 -18.32 -32.02 -21.02
CA GLU A 8 -16.98 -32.31 -21.51
C GLU A 8 -16.29 -31.06 -22.07
N GLU A 9 -17.00 -30.27 -22.88
CA GLU A 9 -16.47 -29.00 -23.42
C GLU A 9 -16.13 -28.00 -22.31
N LYS A 10 -16.98 -27.88 -21.28
CA LYS A 10 -16.69 -27.03 -20.12
C LYS A 10 -15.46 -27.50 -19.35
N CYS A 11 -15.33 -28.81 -19.15
CA CYS A 11 -14.19 -29.40 -18.44
C CYS A 11 -12.87 -29.19 -19.19
N LEU A 12 -12.87 -29.35 -20.51
CA LEU A 12 -11.70 -29.11 -21.35
C LEU A 12 -11.31 -27.63 -21.34
N THR A 13 -12.28 -26.73 -21.50
CA THR A 13 -12.07 -25.28 -21.43
C THR A 13 -11.43 -24.88 -20.11
N LEU A 14 -11.91 -25.41 -18.98
CA LEU A 14 -11.28 -25.17 -17.68
C LEU A 14 -9.85 -25.70 -17.64
N ALA A 15 -9.63 -26.94 -18.09
CA ALA A 15 -8.31 -27.57 -18.08
C ALA A 15 -7.28 -26.76 -18.87
N ASP A 16 -7.67 -26.14 -19.98
CA ASP A 16 -6.79 -25.31 -20.80
C ASP A 16 -6.39 -24.01 -20.12
N LEU A 17 -7.29 -23.43 -19.32
CA LEU A 17 -7.06 -22.22 -18.52
C LEU A 17 -6.17 -22.45 -17.28
N LEU A 18 -5.97 -23.69 -16.85
CA LEU A 18 -5.19 -24.00 -15.64
C LEU A 18 -3.69 -23.71 -15.84
N SER A 19 -3.04 -23.25 -14.76
CA SER A 19 -1.57 -23.16 -14.68
C SER A 19 -0.93 -24.55 -14.66
N ALA A 20 0.38 -24.65 -14.92
CA ALA A 20 1.06 -25.96 -15.04
C ALA A 20 0.88 -26.88 -13.81
N PRO A 21 1.00 -26.42 -12.55
CA PRO A 21 0.71 -27.26 -11.38
C PRO A 21 -0.76 -27.71 -11.32
N ALA A 22 -1.70 -26.82 -11.62
CA ALA A 22 -3.12 -27.13 -11.61
C ALA A 22 -3.53 -28.08 -12.75
N LYS A 23 -2.86 -28.02 -13.92
CA LYS A 23 -3.02 -28.99 -15.01
C LYS A 23 -2.61 -30.40 -14.59
N ASN A 24 -1.53 -30.54 -13.83
CA ASN A 24 -1.10 -31.85 -13.31
C ASN A 24 -2.12 -32.41 -12.31
N TRP A 25 -2.61 -31.58 -11.39
CA TRP A 25 -3.73 -31.94 -10.53
C TRP A 25 -4.96 -32.38 -11.33
N TYR A 26 -5.35 -31.66 -12.37
CA TYR A 26 -6.48 -32.06 -13.22
C TYR A 26 -6.26 -33.45 -13.83
N ARG A 27 -5.08 -33.70 -14.43
CA ARG A 27 -4.76 -34.98 -15.08
C ARG A 27 -4.78 -36.18 -14.15
N GLN A 28 -4.48 -35.99 -12.86
CA GLN A 28 -4.49 -37.06 -11.87
C GLN A 28 -5.92 -37.43 -11.41
N LEU A 29 -6.92 -36.60 -11.71
CA LEU A 29 -8.31 -36.88 -11.33
C LEU A 29 -8.88 -38.06 -12.13
N PRO A 30 -9.75 -38.88 -11.51
CA PRO A 30 -10.49 -39.92 -12.21
C PRO A 30 -11.26 -39.35 -13.41
N ARG A 31 -11.40 -40.15 -14.48
CA ARG A 31 -12.14 -39.72 -15.69
C ARG A 31 -13.61 -39.40 -15.38
N SER A 32 -14.21 -40.09 -14.42
CA SER A 32 -15.56 -39.80 -13.91
C SER A 32 -15.71 -38.40 -13.32
N THR A 33 -14.65 -37.83 -12.75
CA THR A 33 -14.59 -36.46 -12.25
C THR A 33 -14.26 -35.49 -13.38
N ARG A 34 -13.31 -35.83 -14.27
CA ARG A 34 -12.86 -34.95 -15.36
C ARG A 34 -13.87 -34.70 -16.47
N ASN A 35 -14.85 -35.59 -16.65
CA ASN A 35 -15.87 -35.48 -17.71
C ASN A 35 -17.22 -34.94 -17.20
N LYS A 36 -17.35 -34.69 -15.89
CA LYS A 36 -18.57 -34.15 -15.28
C LYS A 36 -18.27 -32.76 -14.72
N TRP A 37 -18.89 -31.73 -15.30
CA TRP A 37 -18.58 -30.35 -14.93
C TRP A 37 -18.80 -30.09 -13.44
N THR A 38 -19.88 -30.62 -12.88
CA THR A 38 -20.24 -30.44 -11.46
C THR A 38 -19.21 -31.07 -10.51
N GLU A 39 -18.74 -32.28 -10.79
CA GLU A 39 -17.75 -32.99 -9.98
C GLU A 39 -16.36 -32.35 -10.09
N LEU A 40 -15.98 -31.97 -11.31
CA LEU A 40 -14.73 -31.23 -11.55
C LEU A 40 -14.75 -29.89 -10.82
N LEU A 41 -15.83 -29.12 -10.96
CA LEU A 41 -15.98 -27.81 -10.32
C LEU A 41 -15.93 -27.95 -8.80
N LYS A 42 -16.64 -28.92 -8.21
CA LYS A 42 -16.61 -29.19 -6.77
C LYS A 42 -15.19 -29.52 -6.30
N SER A 43 -14.47 -30.38 -7.02
CA SER A 43 -13.09 -30.74 -6.70
C SER A 43 -12.15 -29.53 -6.79
N PHE A 44 -12.31 -28.72 -7.83
CA PHE A 44 -11.54 -27.49 -8.03
C PHE A 44 -11.79 -26.48 -6.91
N GLN A 45 -13.06 -26.28 -6.57
CA GLN A 45 -13.48 -25.40 -5.49
C GLN A 45 -12.90 -25.85 -4.14
N VAL A 46 -12.89 -27.14 -3.85
CA VAL A 46 -12.29 -27.69 -2.62
C VAL A 46 -10.79 -27.47 -2.60
N GLN A 47 -10.11 -27.77 -3.71
CA GLN A 47 -8.65 -27.73 -3.78
C GLN A 47 -8.08 -26.30 -3.79
N TYR A 48 -8.72 -25.37 -4.52
CA TYR A 48 -8.14 -24.06 -4.82
C TYR A 48 -8.97 -22.90 -4.27
N CYS A 49 -10.28 -23.07 -4.08
CA CYS A 49 -11.16 -21.99 -3.63
C CYS A 49 -11.53 -22.09 -2.14
N GLY A 50 -11.02 -23.10 -1.41
CA GLY A 50 -11.34 -23.32 0.00
C GLY A 50 -12.79 -23.74 0.25
N PHE A 51 -13.49 -24.25 -0.76
CA PHE A 51 -14.84 -24.78 -0.62
C PHE A 51 -14.83 -26.03 0.25
N GLY A 52 -15.80 -26.17 1.15
CA GLY A 52 -15.78 -27.22 2.17
C GLY A 52 -15.00 -26.85 3.45
N ILE A 53 -14.26 -25.73 3.48
CA ILE A 53 -13.81 -25.13 4.73
C ILE A 53 -15.00 -24.39 5.35
N SER A 54 -15.39 -24.76 6.58
CA SER A 54 -16.46 -24.06 7.29
C SER A 54 -16.11 -22.58 7.46
N VAL A 55 -17.12 -21.71 7.45
CA VAL A 55 -16.92 -20.25 7.64
C VAL A 55 -16.16 -19.94 8.94
N ALA A 56 -16.39 -20.72 9.99
CA ALA A 56 -15.63 -20.64 11.24
C ALA A 56 -14.16 -21.03 11.06
N ARG A 57 -13.86 -22.11 10.32
CA ARG A 57 -12.47 -22.51 10.05
C ARG A 57 -11.75 -21.49 9.17
N GLN A 58 -12.43 -20.84 8.23
CA GLN A 58 -11.87 -19.73 7.46
C GLN A 58 -11.44 -18.56 8.35
N TYR A 59 -12.25 -18.23 9.37
CA TYR A 59 -11.90 -17.20 10.35
C TYR A 59 -10.64 -17.57 11.16
N TYR A 60 -10.58 -18.77 11.74
CA TYR A 60 -9.43 -19.18 12.57
C TYR A 60 -8.14 -19.42 11.76
N GLN A 61 -8.26 -19.72 10.46
CA GLN A 61 -7.12 -19.87 9.57
C GLN A 61 -6.70 -18.59 8.86
N ALA A 62 -7.48 -17.50 8.99
CA ALA A 62 -7.11 -16.21 8.43
C ALA A 62 -5.77 -15.76 9.01
N ARG A 63 -4.92 -15.24 8.12
CA ARG A 63 -3.64 -14.60 8.44
C ARG A 63 -3.56 -13.30 7.65
N LYS A 64 -2.82 -12.32 8.18
CA LYS A 64 -2.53 -11.10 7.45
C LYS A 64 -1.72 -11.42 6.19
N ARG A 65 -2.10 -10.82 5.08
CA ARG A 65 -1.41 -10.91 3.79
C ARG A 65 -0.25 -9.91 3.73
N SER A 66 0.71 -10.16 2.84
CA SER A 66 1.86 -9.29 2.65
C SER A 66 1.49 -7.96 1.97
N ASP A 67 0.45 -7.97 1.14
CA ASP A 67 -0.03 -6.84 0.34
C ASP A 67 -1.00 -5.92 1.08
N GLU A 68 -1.51 -6.33 2.24
CA GLU A 68 -2.44 -5.52 3.04
C GLU A 68 -1.76 -4.93 4.29
N SER A 69 -2.29 -3.80 4.77
CA SER A 69 -1.96 -3.22 6.07
C SER A 69 -2.59 -4.01 7.23
N ALA A 70 -2.12 -3.78 8.46
CA ALA A 70 -2.72 -4.40 9.65
C ALA A 70 -4.19 -3.95 9.86
N LEU A 71 -4.51 -2.71 9.50
CA LEU A 71 -5.87 -2.18 9.58
C LEU A 71 -6.81 -2.83 8.55
N GLU A 72 -6.37 -2.99 7.31
CA GLU A 72 -7.14 -3.70 6.29
C GLU A 72 -7.35 -5.17 6.67
N TYR A 73 -6.34 -5.80 7.26
CA TYR A 73 -6.46 -7.15 7.81
C TYR A 73 -7.55 -7.24 8.88
N LEU A 74 -7.54 -6.33 9.86
CA LEU A 74 -8.57 -6.30 10.92
C LEU A 74 -9.97 -6.19 10.31
N HIS A 75 -10.20 -5.29 9.35
CA HIS A 75 -11.50 -5.16 8.71
C HIS A 75 -11.93 -6.45 7.99
N ARG A 76 -11.01 -7.10 7.28
CA ARG A 76 -11.26 -8.38 6.60
C ARG A 76 -11.58 -9.49 7.60
N LEU A 77 -10.87 -9.53 8.73
CA LEU A 77 -11.08 -10.50 9.80
C LEU A 77 -12.42 -10.27 10.52
N ASN A 78 -12.82 -9.02 10.75
CA ASN A 78 -14.13 -8.66 11.29
C ASN A 78 -15.26 -9.22 10.42
N VAL A 79 -15.18 -8.99 9.10
CA VAL A 79 -16.16 -9.54 8.15
C VAL A 79 -16.19 -11.06 8.18
N ALA A 80 -15.04 -11.72 8.28
CA ALA A 80 -14.97 -13.18 8.42
C ALA A 80 -15.62 -13.66 9.73
N GLY A 81 -15.37 -12.99 10.85
CA GLY A 81 -15.97 -13.30 12.14
C GLY A 81 -17.49 -13.15 12.12
N LEU A 82 -18.01 -12.08 11.52
CA LEU A 82 -19.45 -11.87 11.34
C LEU A 82 -20.08 -12.99 10.47
N ARG A 83 -19.42 -13.39 9.38
CA ARG A 83 -19.88 -14.52 8.54
C ARG A 83 -19.87 -15.85 9.30
N ALA A 84 -18.91 -16.02 10.21
CA ALA A 84 -18.83 -17.15 11.11
C ALA A 84 -19.80 -17.09 12.30
N ARG A 85 -20.64 -16.04 12.39
CA ARG A 85 -21.55 -15.77 13.50
C ARG A 85 -20.86 -15.61 14.86
N LEU A 86 -19.61 -15.15 14.85
CA LEU A 86 -18.89 -14.77 16.05
C LEU A 86 -19.31 -13.37 16.49
N LYS A 87 -19.36 -13.17 17.80
CA LYS A 87 -19.74 -11.87 18.37
C LYS A 87 -18.51 -10.95 18.51
N VAL A 88 -17.99 -10.55 17.36
CA VAL A 88 -16.76 -9.74 17.24
C VAL A 88 -16.88 -8.37 17.91
N LYS A 89 -18.04 -7.72 17.76
CA LYS A 89 -18.33 -6.39 18.34
C LYS A 89 -19.37 -6.43 19.45
N ASP A 90 -20.45 -7.16 19.25
CA ASP A 90 -21.59 -7.19 20.20
C ASP A 90 -21.51 -8.35 21.22
N GLY A 91 -20.34 -8.97 21.33
CA GLY A 91 -20.10 -10.09 22.25
C GLY A 91 -19.86 -9.65 23.69
N GLY A 92 -19.79 -10.62 24.60
CA GLY A 92 -19.25 -10.37 25.94
C GLY A 92 -17.77 -10.02 25.90
N ALA A 93 -17.24 -9.46 26.99
CA ALA A 93 -15.83 -9.03 27.07
C ALA A 93 -14.84 -10.13 26.68
N LYS A 94 -15.11 -11.39 27.06
CA LYS A 94 -14.30 -12.55 26.68
C LYS A 94 -14.31 -12.81 25.17
N GLU A 95 -15.48 -12.80 24.53
CA GLU A 95 -15.61 -13.08 23.08
C GLU A 95 -14.92 -11.98 22.25
N ARG A 96 -15.06 -10.71 22.64
CA ARG A 96 -14.37 -9.59 21.98
C ARG A 96 -12.86 -9.66 22.17
N LYS A 97 -12.42 -10.01 23.38
CA LYS A 97 -11.00 -10.16 23.70
C LYS A 97 -10.35 -11.30 22.91
N GLU A 98 -11.01 -12.46 22.84
CA GLU A 98 -10.55 -13.59 22.03
C GLU A 98 -10.39 -13.21 20.55
N HIS A 99 -11.30 -12.39 20.02
CA HIS A 99 -11.17 -11.89 18.65
C HIS A 99 -9.95 -10.98 18.45
N VAL A 100 -9.72 -10.05 19.38
CA VAL A 100 -8.56 -9.16 19.36
C VAL A 100 -7.26 -9.96 19.45
N ASP A 101 -7.18 -10.90 20.37
CA ASP A 101 -6.00 -11.74 20.57
C ASP A 101 -5.72 -12.58 19.32
N HIS A 102 -6.77 -13.18 18.73
CA HIS A 102 -6.65 -13.88 17.45
C HIS A 102 -6.15 -12.97 16.33
N CYS A 103 -6.62 -11.72 16.25
CA CYS A 103 -6.12 -10.77 15.26
C CYS A 103 -4.62 -10.51 15.44
N ILE A 104 -4.18 -10.23 16.68
CA ILE A 104 -2.78 -9.94 17.01
C ILE A 104 -1.87 -11.13 16.67
N GLU A 105 -2.25 -12.34 17.07
CA GLU A 105 -1.50 -13.57 16.81
C GLU A 105 -1.30 -13.84 15.31
N THR A 106 -2.24 -13.38 14.48
CA THR A 106 -2.30 -13.69 13.05
C THR A 106 -1.76 -12.58 12.14
N LEU A 107 -1.19 -11.52 12.72
CA LEU A 107 -0.56 -10.42 12.00
C LEU A 107 0.72 -10.82 11.25
N GLY A 108 1.45 -11.81 11.73
CA GLY A 108 2.74 -12.21 11.14
C GLY A 108 3.86 -11.16 11.28
N ASP A 109 3.68 -10.16 12.13
CA ASP A 109 4.66 -9.14 12.51
C ASP A 109 4.87 -9.20 14.03
N PRO A 110 5.92 -9.90 14.52
CA PRO A 110 6.13 -10.11 15.95
C PRO A 110 6.31 -8.81 16.74
N GLU A 111 7.04 -7.83 16.19
CA GLU A 111 7.27 -6.57 16.89
C GLU A 111 5.99 -5.75 17.06
N LEU A 112 5.13 -5.75 16.02
CA LEU A 112 3.82 -5.11 16.11
C LEU A 112 2.91 -5.88 17.06
N ALA A 113 2.90 -7.21 16.99
CA ALA A 113 2.08 -8.05 17.84
C ALA A 113 2.41 -7.86 19.34
N ASP A 114 3.69 -7.80 19.69
CA ASP A 114 4.15 -7.54 21.06
C ASP A 114 3.68 -6.18 21.57
N LYS A 115 3.84 -5.13 20.74
CA LYS A 115 3.36 -3.77 21.08
C LYS A 115 1.87 -3.74 21.33
N LEU A 116 1.07 -4.42 20.50
CA LEU A 116 -0.39 -4.46 20.65
C LEU A 116 -0.81 -5.27 21.87
N THR A 117 -0.11 -6.36 22.17
CA THR A 117 -0.35 -7.20 23.36
C THR A 117 -0.16 -6.41 24.65
N LEU A 118 0.89 -5.56 24.70
CA LEU A 118 1.17 -4.70 25.86
C LEU A 118 0.06 -3.68 26.13
N LEU A 119 -0.66 -3.25 25.10
CA LEU A 119 -1.74 -2.27 25.23
C LEU A 119 -3.03 -2.87 25.82
N ARG A 120 -3.12 -4.19 25.96
CA ARG A 120 -4.26 -4.88 26.59
C ARG A 120 -5.63 -4.44 26.03
N LEU A 121 -5.70 -4.34 24.71
CA LEU A 121 -6.89 -3.92 23.98
C LEU A 121 -8.06 -4.87 24.27
N SER A 122 -9.24 -4.29 24.50
CA SER A 122 -10.42 -5.03 24.99
C SER A 122 -11.37 -5.46 23.86
N ASP A 123 -11.39 -4.71 22.77
CA ASP A 123 -12.24 -5.00 21.62
C ASP A 123 -11.64 -4.50 20.29
N ALA A 124 -12.37 -4.78 19.21
CA ALA A 124 -11.93 -4.48 17.86
C ALA A 124 -11.86 -2.97 17.58
N ASP A 125 -12.66 -2.14 18.25
CA ASP A 125 -12.70 -0.70 17.99
C ASP A 125 -11.46 -0.02 18.61
N ASP A 126 -11.07 -0.41 19.83
CA ASP A 126 -9.81 0.00 20.45
C ASP A 126 -8.61 -0.35 19.56
N LEU A 127 -8.59 -1.59 19.04
CA LEU A 127 -7.52 -2.06 18.16
C LEU A 127 -7.49 -1.26 16.85
N GLU A 128 -8.65 -0.97 16.26
CA GLU A 128 -8.78 -0.19 15.05
C GLU A 128 -8.23 1.24 15.23
N GLU A 129 -8.52 1.87 16.37
CA GLU A 129 -8.01 3.20 16.70
C GLU A 129 -6.48 3.22 16.81
N VAL A 130 -5.91 2.25 17.52
CA VAL A 130 -4.44 2.11 17.67
C VAL A 130 -3.77 1.88 16.32
N LEU A 131 -4.31 0.99 15.49
CA LEU A 131 -3.77 0.74 14.15
C LEU A 131 -3.80 2.01 13.28
N ARG A 132 -4.90 2.77 13.31
CA ARG A 132 -4.97 4.07 12.63
C ARG A 132 -3.94 5.07 13.17
N ALA A 133 -3.72 5.10 14.48
CA ALA A 133 -2.72 5.98 15.09
C ALA A 133 -1.30 5.62 14.62
N LEU A 134 -0.99 4.32 14.51
CA LEU A 134 0.30 3.83 14.00
C LEU A 134 0.52 4.23 12.54
N ASP A 135 -0.50 4.11 11.68
CA ASP A 135 -0.40 4.53 10.28
C ASP A 135 -0.19 6.05 10.15
N ARG A 136 -0.89 6.84 10.98
CA ARG A 136 -0.67 8.28 11.10
C ARG A 136 0.75 8.63 11.58
N ALA A 137 1.32 7.85 12.50
CA ALA A 137 2.70 8.06 12.96
C ALA A 137 3.72 7.74 11.86
N LYS A 138 3.55 6.60 11.16
CA LYS A 138 4.42 6.19 10.04
C LYS A 138 4.43 7.21 8.90
N SER A 139 3.26 7.76 8.54
CA SER A 139 3.17 8.78 7.49
C SER A 139 3.89 10.09 7.87
N ARG A 140 3.84 10.50 9.14
CA ARG A 140 4.61 11.67 9.64
C ARG A 140 6.13 11.44 9.53
N GLN A 141 6.62 10.26 9.89
CA GLN A 141 8.05 9.93 9.80
C GLN A 141 8.58 9.90 8.36
N LYS A 142 7.78 9.42 7.40
CA LYS A 142 8.13 9.46 5.98
C LYS A 142 8.27 10.91 5.47
N LYS A 143 7.44 11.83 5.98
CA LYS A 143 7.48 13.25 5.60
C LYS A 143 8.71 13.98 6.18
N THR A 144 9.14 13.65 7.40
CA THR A 144 10.33 14.27 8.01
C THR A 144 11.64 13.76 7.42
N THR A 145 11.71 12.49 7.03
CA THR A 145 12.90 11.92 6.36
C THR A 145 13.04 12.41 4.92
N ALA A 146 11.95 12.57 4.16
CA ALA A 146 11.98 13.13 2.81
C ALA A 146 12.16 14.67 2.77
N GLY A 147 11.76 15.39 3.83
CA GLY A 147 11.81 16.86 3.89
C GLY A 147 13.12 17.46 4.42
N SER A 148 14.04 16.65 4.94
CA SER A 148 15.25 17.15 5.64
C SER A 148 16.34 17.73 4.73
N SER A 149 16.24 17.56 3.40
CA SER A 149 17.33 17.91 2.47
C SER A 149 17.39 19.38 1.98
N ARG A 150 16.44 20.27 2.33
CA ARG A 150 16.36 21.61 1.68
C ARG A 150 16.50 22.82 2.60
N TYR A 151 17.10 22.67 3.78
CA TYR A 151 17.35 23.81 4.67
C TYR A 151 18.81 23.90 5.14
N ARG A 152 19.78 23.84 4.22
CA ARG A 152 21.15 24.25 4.57
C ARG A 152 22.04 24.66 3.40
N GLN A 153 21.64 25.67 2.64
CA GLN A 153 22.60 26.55 1.98
C GLN A 153 22.04 27.98 2.00
N LYS A 154 22.07 28.61 3.18
CA LYS A 154 22.02 30.07 3.26
C LYS A 154 23.46 30.53 3.41
N ALA A 155 24.08 30.92 2.30
CA ALA A 155 25.38 31.56 2.31
C ALA A 155 25.29 32.84 3.17
N ALA A 156 26.21 32.99 4.11
CA ALA A 156 26.31 34.18 4.95
C ALA A 156 26.80 35.37 4.11
N PRO A 157 26.31 36.61 4.33
CA PRO A 157 26.87 37.79 3.69
C PRO A 157 28.23 38.13 4.32
N SER A 158 29.25 38.29 3.49
CA SER A 158 30.58 38.76 3.89
C SER A 158 30.51 40.21 4.42
N PRO A 159 31.19 40.57 5.53
CA PRO A 159 31.24 41.95 5.99
C PRO A 159 32.24 42.76 5.17
N ALA A 160 31.86 43.98 4.79
CA ALA A 160 32.73 44.98 4.19
C ALA A 160 33.70 45.57 5.23
N PRO A 161 34.98 45.84 4.91
CA PRO A 161 35.85 46.56 5.81
C PRO A 161 35.77 48.08 5.56
N ALA A 162 35.66 48.83 6.66
CA ALA A 162 35.65 50.29 6.69
C ALA A 162 37.07 50.89 6.57
N ALA A 163 37.08 52.09 5.99
CA ALA A 163 38.13 53.06 5.70
C ALA A 163 39.43 53.07 6.56
N SER A 164 40.56 53.33 5.88
CA SER A 164 41.74 53.99 6.46
C SER A 164 42.18 55.19 5.61
N ALA A 165 42.62 56.24 6.31
CA ALA A 165 42.82 57.60 5.83
C ALA A 165 44.05 57.83 4.92
N LYS A 166 43.85 58.73 3.95
CA LYS A 166 44.76 59.71 3.31
C LYS A 166 46.27 59.41 3.27
N GLN A 167 46.81 59.26 2.05
CA GLN A 167 48.06 59.91 1.65
C GLN A 167 48.05 60.27 0.15
N VAL A 168 48.67 61.41 -0.15
CA VAL A 168 48.70 62.13 -1.43
C VAL A 168 50.03 61.84 -2.11
N ARG A 169 50.02 61.50 -3.42
CA ARG A 169 50.74 62.21 -4.51
C ARG A 169 50.90 61.38 -5.79
N ALA A 170 50.93 62.17 -6.88
CA ALA A 170 51.53 61.96 -8.20
C ALA A 170 50.63 61.43 -9.33
N ILE A 171 50.67 62.21 -10.40
CA ILE A 171 49.84 62.27 -11.60
C ILE A 171 50.43 61.37 -12.68
N GLN A 172 49.61 60.62 -13.43
CA GLN A 172 49.86 60.40 -14.86
C GLN A 172 48.57 60.10 -15.67
N ILE A 173 48.03 61.18 -16.23
CA ILE A 173 47.41 61.39 -17.56
C ILE A 173 47.09 60.14 -18.43
N GLN A 174 45.81 59.89 -18.74
CA GLN A 174 45.15 60.16 -20.05
C GLN A 174 43.68 59.67 -20.04
N ALA A 175 42.83 60.46 -20.70
CA ALA A 175 41.37 60.37 -20.80
C ALA A 175 40.95 59.67 -22.13
N PRO A 176 39.72 59.83 -22.64
CA PRO A 176 38.41 59.38 -22.15
C PRO A 176 37.70 58.51 -23.21
N ASP A 177 36.52 57.95 -22.90
CA ASP A 177 35.26 58.20 -23.63
C ASP A 177 34.23 57.07 -23.52
N SER A 178 32.98 57.53 -23.64
CA SER A 178 31.75 56.79 -23.94
C SER A 178 30.94 56.29 -22.75
N GLU A 179 30.18 57.24 -22.21
CA GLU A 179 28.80 57.01 -21.78
C GLU A 179 28.02 56.28 -22.88
N SER A 180 27.19 55.30 -22.50
CA SER A 180 25.93 55.09 -23.18
C SER A 180 25.01 54.20 -22.34
N ASP A 181 23.93 54.81 -21.86
CA ASP A 181 22.72 54.14 -21.42
C ASP A 181 22.09 53.35 -22.57
N SER A 182 21.53 52.17 -22.28
CA SER A 182 20.37 51.67 -23.02
C SER A 182 19.65 50.58 -22.24
N ASN A 183 18.46 50.94 -21.80
CA ASN A 183 17.35 50.04 -21.49
C ASN A 183 16.85 49.40 -22.80
N SER A 184 16.44 48.14 -22.80
CA SER A 184 15.33 47.65 -23.65
C SER A 184 15.07 46.14 -23.44
N ASP A 185 13.77 45.88 -23.24
CA ASP A 185 12.93 44.76 -23.68
C ASP A 185 13.22 43.30 -23.31
N GLY A 186 12.24 42.75 -22.58
CA GLY A 186 11.11 42.09 -23.23
C GLY A 186 11.42 40.80 -23.99
N SER A 187 11.07 39.67 -23.41
CA SER A 187 10.77 38.46 -24.19
C SER A 187 9.71 37.63 -23.52
N ASP A 188 8.52 37.79 -24.08
CA ASP A 188 7.39 36.88 -24.06
C ASP A 188 7.70 35.70 -25.00
N SER A 189 7.34 34.47 -24.62
CA SER A 189 7.20 33.41 -25.61
C SER A 189 6.13 32.41 -25.15
N ASP A 190 4.93 32.65 -25.62
CA ASP A 190 3.92 31.64 -25.91
C ASP A 190 4.49 30.55 -26.83
N ARG A 191 4.11 29.30 -26.56
CA ARG A 191 4.06 28.29 -27.62
C ARG A 191 2.88 27.34 -27.39
N ASP A 192 1.86 27.61 -28.19
CA ASP A 192 0.64 26.84 -28.38
C ASP A 192 0.82 25.72 -29.43
N GLU A 193 -0.21 24.89 -29.51
CA GLU A 193 -0.67 24.02 -30.60
C GLU A 193 -0.29 22.53 -30.65
N HIS A 194 -1.16 21.75 -30.01
CA HIS A 194 -2.15 20.85 -30.63
C HIS A 194 -1.79 20.02 -31.89
N ARG A 195 -2.09 18.71 -31.83
CA ARG A 195 -2.91 18.03 -32.86
C ARG A 195 -3.60 16.76 -32.32
N ARG A 196 -4.94 16.76 -32.40
CA ARG A 196 -5.84 15.59 -32.38
C ARG A 196 -5.82 14.90 -33.75
N ILE A 197 -5.99 13.58 -33.79
CA ILE A 197 -7.15 12.85 -34.38
C ILE A 197 -7.35 11.58 -33.55
#